data_AF-A0A940VW19-F1
#
_entry.id   AF-A0A940VW19-F1
#
_cell.length_a   1.000
_cell.length_b   1.000
_cell.length_c   1.000
_cell.angle_alpha   90.00
_cell.angle_beta   90.00
_cell.angle_gamma   90.00
#
_symmetry.space_group_name_H-M   'P 1'
#
loop_
_entity.id
_entity.type
_entity.pdbx_description
1 polymer ?
#
loop_
_entity_poly.entity_id
_entity_poly.type
_entity_poly.pdbx_seq_one_letter_code
_entity_poly.pdbx_strand_id
1 'polypeptide(L)' 'MAIKKVLVIGAGQMGSGIAQVMAQGGMDVVIRDIKDEFVQRGIAGINKNLTKSVEKGKLTAEEKEAIMKRIC' A
#
# COMPACT_ATOMS: atom_id res chain seq x y z
N MET A 1 -12.33 18.60 -7.33
CA MET A 1 -10.87 18.46 -7.16
C MET A 1 -10.54 16.97 -7.12
N ALA A 2 -9.64 16.48 -7.98
CA ALA A 2 -9.20 15.09 -7.93
C ALA A 2 -7.90 15.00 -7.11
N ILE A 3 -7.93 14.25 -6.00
CA ILE A 3 -6.72 13.95 -5.22
C ILE A 3 -5.93 12.89 -5.98
N LYS A 4 -4.71 13.23 -6.40
CA LYS A 4 -3.83 12.32 -7.17
C LYS A 4 -2.80 11.62 -6.29
N LYS A 5 -2.33 12.29 -5.23
CA LYS A 5 -1.21 11.83 -4.40
C LYS A 5 -1.49 12.05 -2.92
N VAL A 6 -1.14 11.08 -2.08
CA VAL A 6 -1.37 11.05 -0.64
C VAL A 6 -0.06 10.77 0.09
N LEU A 7 0.22 11.49 1.17
CA LEU A 7 1.33 11.19 2.08
C LEU A 7 0.75 10.56 3.35
N VAL A 8 1.28 9.40 3.71
CA VAL A 8 0.96 8.69 4.96
C VAL A 8 2.17 8.76 5.88
N ILE A 9 1.98 9.39 7.04
CA ILE A 9 3.01 9.47 8.08
C ILE A 9 2.79 8.33 9.07
N GLY A 10 3.80 7.47 9.18
CA GLY A 10 3.77 6.22 9.93
C GLY A 10 3.49 5.01 9.03
N ALA A 11 4.31 3.97 9.17
CA ALA A 11 4.24 2.71 8.46
C ALA A 11 3.79 1.54 9.36
N GLY A 12 3.23 1.86 10.53
CA GLY A 12 2.60 0.88 11.43
C GLY A 12 1.34 0.24 10.84
N GLN A 13 0.57 -0.48 11.68
CA GLN A 13 -0.64 -1.20 11.23
C GLN A 13 -1.64 -0.28 10.51
N MET A 14 -1.99 0.86 11.12
CA MET A 14 -2.95 1.80 10.52
C MET A 14 -2.38 2.47 9.26
N GLY A 15 -1.13 2.94 9.30
CA GLY A 15 -0.50 3.61 8.17
C GLY A 15 -0.40 2.71 6.94
N SER A 16 0.01 1.46 7.13
CA SER A 16 0.04 0.45 6.06
C SER A 16 -1.36 0.15 5.51
N GLY A 17 -2.36 0.06 6.39
CA GLY A 17 -3.76 -0.15 5.98
C GLY A 17 -4.33 1.01 5.16
N ILE A 18 -4.09 2.24 5.60
CA ILE A 18 -4.49 3.46 4.88
C ILE A 18 -3.80 3.50 3.53
N ALA A 19 -2.49 3.27 3.49
CA ALA A 19 -1.72 3.26 2.25
C ALA A 19 -2.25 2.22 1.25
N GLN A 20 -2.57 1.02 1.72
CA GLN A 20 -3.16 -0.03 0.89
C GLN A 20 -4.51 0.42 0.30
N VAL A 21 -5.43 0.93 1.12
CA VAL A 21 -6.77 1.36 0.66
C VAL A 21 -6.66 2.50 -0.35
N MET A 22 -5.79 3.48 -0.09
CA MET A 22 -5.59 4.61 -1.00
C MET A 22 -4.98 4.15 -2.35
N ALA A 23 -4.00 3.26 -2.32
CA ALA A 23 -3.38 2.71 -3.53
C ALA A 23 -4.36 1.83 -4.34
N GLN A 24 -5.24 1.08 -3.66
CA GLN A 24 -6.35 0.35 -4.29
C GLN A 24 -7.39 1.29 -4.90
N GLY A 25 -7.59 2.48 -4.31
CA GLY A 25 -8.41 3.56 -4.88
C GLY A 25 -7.77 4.27 -6.07
N GLY A 26 -6.59 3.85 -6.53
CA GLY A 26 -5.93 4.40 -7.71
C GLY A 26 -5.08 5.65 -7.45
N MET A 27 -4.84 6.01 -6.19
CA MET A 27 -4.01 7.16 -5.82
C MET A 27 -2.54 6.76 -5.65
N ASP A 28 -1.64 7.69 -5.93
CA ASP A 28 -0.22 7.55 -5.59
C ASP A 28 -0.04 7.79 -4.10
N VAL A 29 0.67 6.90 -3.41
CA VAL A 29 0.84 6.94 -1.96
C VAL A 29 2.32 7.00 -1.63
N VAL A 30 2.70 7.97 -0.79
CA VAL A 30 4.03 8.06 -0.21
C VAL A 30 3.93 7.63 1.25
N ILE A 31 4.75 6.68 1.69
CA ILE A 31 4.84 6.29 3.11
C ILE A 31 6.13 6.86 3.70
N ARG A 32 6.02 7.55 4.84
CA ARG A 32 7.19 8.05 5.56
C ARG A 32 7.14 7.69 7.03
N ASP A 33 8.26 7.22 7.55
CA ASP A 33 8.43 6.90 8.96
C ASP A 33 9.81 7.40 9.44
N ILE A 34 10.06 7.29 10.74
CA ILE A 34 11.32 7.72 11.38
C ILE A 34 12.54 6.89 10.97
N LYS A 35 12.31 5.66 10.46
CA LYS A 35 13.34 4.75 9.97
C LYS A 35 12.83 3.95 8.77
N ASP A 36 13.72 3.67 7.84
CA ASP A 36 13.41 2.87 6.65
C ASP A 36 12.92 1.46 6.99
N GLU A 37 13.39 0.87 8.10
CA GLU A 37 12.94 -0.46 8.53
C GLU A 37 11.41 -0.54 8.73
N PHE A 38 10.80 0.54 9.22
CA PHE A 38 9.37 0.59 9.47
C PHE A 38 8.61 0.70 8.16
N VAL A 39 9.11 1.52 7.23
CA VAL A 39 8.55 1.65 5.87
C VAL A 39 8.61 0.30 5.16
N GLN A 40 9.75 -0.37 5.16
CA GLN A 40 9.91 -1.69 4.55
C GLN A 40 8.99 -2.74 5.19
N ARG A 41 8.85 -2.73 6.52
CA ARG A 41 7.90 -3.61 7.22
C ARG A 41 6.46 -3.32 6.82
N GLY A 42 6.08 -2.06 6.69
CA GLY A 42 4.76 -1.66 6.24
C GLY A 42 4.46 -2.13 4.81
N ILE A 43 5.36 -1.86 3.87
CA ILE A 43 5.28 -2.31 2.47
C ILE A 43 5.20 -3.84 2.39
N ALA A 44 6.03 -4.56 3.16
CA ALA A 44 5.97 -6.02 3.23
C ALA A 44 4.62 -6.53 3.76
N GLY A 45 4.05 -5.86 4.76
CA GLY A 45 2.72 -6.14 5.27
C GLY A 45 1.62 -5.96 4.21
N ILE A 46 1.67 -4.87 3.45
CA ILE A 46 0.76 -4.59 2.35
C ILE A 46 0.88 -5.68 1.27
N ASN A 47 2.10 -6.00 0.85
CA ASN A 47 2.34 -7.05 -0.15
C ASN A 47 1.76 -8.40 0.30
N LYS A 48 1.96 -8.78 1.57
CA LYS A 48 1.41 -10.02 2.14
C LYS A 48 -0.13 -10.03 2.12
N ASN A 49 -0.77 -8.91 2.47
CA ASN A 49 -2.23 -8.80 2.46
C ASN A 49 -2.82 -8.87 1.05
N LEU A 50 -2.15 -8.23 0.08
CA LEU A 50 -2.55 -8.31 -1.33
C LEU A 50 -2.36 -9.71 -1.89
N THR A 51 -1.25 -10.39 -1.59
CA THR A 51 -1.04 -11.81 -1.97
C THR A 51 -2.18 -12.69 -1.46
N LYS A 52 -2.56 -12.57 -0.18
CA LYS A 52 -3.70 -13.31 0.38
C LYS A 52 -5.02 -13.00 -0.32
N SER A 53 -5.18 -11.78 -0.82
CA SER A 53 -6.39 -11.40 -1.56
C SER A 53 -6.40 -12.03 -2.96
N VAL A 54 -5.23 -12.14 -3.60
CA VAL A 54 -5.05 -12.86 -4.87
C VAL A 54 -5.31 -14.37 -4.69
N GLU A 55 -4.74 -14.99 -3.65
CA GLU A 55 -4.97 -16.40 -3.33
C GLU A 55 -6.46 -16.70 -3.06
N LYS A 56 -7.19 -15.74 -2.50
CA LYS A 56 -8.65 -15.83 -2.27
C LYS A 56 -9.48 -15.50 -3.51
N GLY A 57 -8.87 -15.21 -4.66
CA GLY A 57 -9.54 -14.87 -5.90
C GLY A 57 -10.24 -13.50 -5.90
N LYS A 58 -9.89 -12.60 -4.95
CA LYS A 58 -10.50 -11.26 -4.84
C LYS A 58 -9.80 -10.21 -5.71
N LEU A 59 -8.58 -10.49 -6.16
CA LEU A 59 -7.70 -9.61 -6.94
C LEU A 59 -6.90 -10.48 -7.91
N THR A 60 -6.53 -9.94 -9.06
CA THR A 60 -5.55 -10.59 -9.95
C THR A 60 -4.11 -10.26 -9.54
N ALA A 61 -3.16 -11.04 -10.04
CA ALA A 61 -1.74 -10.76 -9.86
C ALA A 61 -1.36 -9.41 -10.51
N GLU A 62 -1.92 -9.07 -11.67
CA GLU A 62 -1.64 -7.79 -12.33
C GLU A 62 -2.19 -6.61 -11.53
N GLU A 63 -3.40 -6.73 -10.97
CA GLU A 63 -3.98 -5.69 -10.13
C GLU A 63 -3.13 -5.44 -8.87
N LYS A 64 -2.67 -6.52 -8.24
CA LYS A 64 -1.74 -6.43 -7.10
C LYS A 64 -0.49 -5.65 -7.48
N GLU A 65 0.16 -5.98 -8.60
CA GLU A 65 1.37 -5.27 -9.03
C GLU A 65 1.09 -3.80 -9.31
N ALA A 66 -0.04 -3.48 -9.94
CA ALA A 66 -0.45 -2.10 -10.19
C ALA A 66 -0.66 -1.32 -8.88
N ILE A 67 -1.24 -1.94 -7.85
CA ILE A 67 -1.40 -1.32 -6.52
C ILE A 67 -0.03 -1.08 -5.88
N MET A 68 0.86 -2.07 -5.91
CA MET A 68 2.19 -1.95 -5.31
C MET A 68 3.03 -0.86 -5.98
N LYS A 69 2.92 -0.68 -7.30
CA LYS A 69 3.62 0.39 -8.03
C LYS A 69 3.21 1.80 -7.62
N ARG A 70 2.02 1.97 -7.01
CA ARG A 70 1.55 3.26 -6.52
C ARG A 70 2.10 3.63 -5.15
N ILE A 71 2.76 2.72 -4.44
CA ILE A 71 3.28 2.94 -3.09
C ILE A 71 4.78 3.19 -3.18
N CYS A 72 5.23 4.38 -2.76
CA CYS A 72 6.64 4.76 -2.69
C CYS A 72 7.10 5.15 -1.28
#